data_AF-A0A5D2QW48-F1
#
_entry.id   AF-A0A5D2QW48-F1
#
_cell.length_a   1.000
_cell.length_b   1.000
_cell.length_c   1.000
_cell.angle_alpha   90.00
_cell.angle_beta   90.00
_cell.angle_gamma   90.00
#
_symmetry.space_group_name_H-M   'P 1'
#
loop_
_entity.id
_entity.type
_entity.pdbx_description
1 polymer ?
#
loop_
_entity_poly.entity_id
_entity_poly.type
_entity_poly.pdbx_seq_one_letter_code
_entity_poly.pdbx_strand_id
1 'polypeptide(L)'
;MASLNVYSVLVVLFLTCEAVIATKKNDQIIKENNCETKMGLPCVLEVFTSIFNTGSISNKCCSELVVLGKFCHSAIVKRTPENPLFKDLNPATIIANSIQTWNNFLALIDSPSPSA
;
A
#
# COMPACT_ATOMS: atom_id res chain seq x y z
N MET A 1 1.44 -44.30 0.13
CA MET A 1 2.13 -43.21 -0.60
C MET A 1 1.06 -42.41 -1.32
N ALA A 2 0.87 -41.13 -0.95
CA ALA A 2 -0.06 -40.27 -1.65
C ALA A 2 0.55 -39.92 -3.03
N SER A 3 -0.02 -40.44 -4.11
CA SER A 3 0.35 -40.02 -5.46
C SER A 3 -0.26 -38.64 -5.70
N LEU A 4 0.56 -37.59 -5.62
CA LEU A 4 0.15 -36.25 -6.06
C LEU A 4 -0.07 -36.30 -7.58
N ASN A 5 -1.28 -35.98 -8.02
CA ASN A 5 -1.61 -35.88 -9.44
C ASN A 5 -0.71 -34.81 -10.08
N VAL A 6 -0.02 -35.14 -11.19
CA VAL A 6 0.87 -34.21 -11.93
C VAL A 6 0.14 -32.89 -12.25
N TYR A 7 -1.15 -32.97 -12.58
CA TYR A 7 -1.99 -31.78 -12.78
C TYR A 7 -2.10 -30.91 -11.52
N SER A 8 -2.26 -31.54 -10.36
CA SER A 8 -2.34 -30.85 -9.07
C SER A 8 -1.03 -30.17 -8.69
N VAL A 9 0.12 -30.78 -9.02
CA VAL A 9 1.46 -30.17 -8.81
C VAL A 9 1.65 -28.96 -9.75
N LEU A 10 1.27 -29.09 -11.02
CA LEU A 10 1.38 -28.00 -11.99
C LEU A 10 0.49 -26.81 -11.62
N VAL A 11 -0.75 -27.04 -11.20
CA VAL A 11 -1.65 -25.95 -10.75
C VAL A 11 -1.08 -25.20 -9.55
N VAL A 12 -0.54 -25.91 -8.55
CA VAL A 12 0.11 -25.27 -7.38
C VAL A 12 1.36 -24.47 -7.80
N LEU A 13 2.14 -24.98 -8.75
CA LEU A 13 3.30 -24.27 -9.29
C LEU A 13 2.91 -22.97 -10.01
N PHE A 14 1.86 -22.99 -10.83
CA PHE A 14 1.35 -21.79 -11.49
C PHE A 14 0.84 -20.74 -10.50
N LEU A 15 0.04 -21.15 -9.50
CA LEU A 15 -0.51 -20.25 -8.48
C LEU A 15 0.59 -19.59 -7.62
N THR A 16 1.62 -20.35 -7.26
CA THR A 16 2.75 -19.82 -6.48
C THR A 16 3.63 -18.88 -7.30
N CYS A 17 3.83 -19.14 -8.59
CA CYS A 17 4.52 -18.21 -9.50
C CYS A 17 3.81 -16.87 -9.62
N GLU A 18 2.48 -16.85 -9.80
CA GLU A 18 1.72 -15.59 -9.92
C GLU A 18 1.84 -14.72 -8.66
N ALA A 19 1.70 -15.33 -7.47
CA ALA A 19 1.86 -14.63 -6.19
C ALA A 19 3.29 -14.06 -6.04
N VAL A 20 4.32 -14.84 -6.36
CA VAL A 20 5.74 -14.40 -6.31
C VAL A 20 6.04 -13.29 -7.32
N ILE A 21 5.39 -13.31 -8.50
CA ILE A 21 5.53 -12.24 -9.49
C ILE A 21 4.88 -10.95 -8.99
N ALA A 22 3.73 -11.03 -8.31
CA ALA A 22 3.04 -9.86 -7.78
C ALA A 22 3.85 -9.15 -6.68
N THR A 23 4.53 -9.89 -5.80
CA THR A 23 5.39 -9.32 -4.75
C THR A 23 6.64 -8.67 -5.34
N LYS A 24 7.35 -9.38 -6.22
CA LYS A 24 8.52 -8.84 -6.94
C LYS A 24 8.19 -7.58 -7.73
N LYS A 25 6.97 -7.47 -8.26
CA LYS A 25 6.51 -6.31 -9.01
C LYS A 25 6.40 -5.06 -8.13
N ASN A 26 5.83 -5.15 -6.93
CA ASN A 26 5.67 -3.99 -6.05
C ASN A 26 7.04 -3.50 -5.53
N ASP A 27 7.93 -4.43 -5.17
CA ASP A 27 9.29 -4.12 -4.73
C ASP A 27 10.11 -3.41 -5.81
N GLN A 28 10.00 -3.90 -7.05
CA GLN A 28 10.65 -3.27 -8.19
C GLN A 28 10.09 -1.85 -8.41
N ILE A 29 8.77 -1.68 -8.36
CA ILE A 29 8.11 -0.37 -8.49
C ILE A 29 8.63 0.61 -7.44
N ILE A 30 8.65 0.19 -6.17
CA ILE A 30 9.10 1.02 -5.04
C ILE A 30 10.53 1.50 -5.26
N LYS A 31 11.42 0.57 -5.66
CA LYS A 31 12.83 0.85 -5.88
C LYS A 31 13.06 1.75 -7.10
N GLU A 32 12.49 1.41 -8.26
CA GLU A 32 12.71 2.16 -9.51
C GLU A 32 12.18 3.59 -9.45
N ASN A 33 11.15 3.84 -8.63
CA ASN A 33 10.51 5.15 -8.50
C ASN A 33 10.95 5.93 -7.25
N ASN A 34 11.94 5.42 -6.51
CA ASN A 34 12.44 5.98 -5.25
C ASN A 34 11.29 6.33 -4.28
N CYS A 35 10.29 5.46 -4.18
CA CYS A 35 9.05 5.77 -3.46
C CYS A 35 9.31 6.06 -1.97
N GLU A 36 10.25 5.36 -1.34
CA GLU A 36 10.56 5.48 0.09
C GLU A 36 11.20 6.83 0.48
N THR A 37 11.78 7.56 -0.48
CA THR A 37 12.44 8.85 -0.20
C THR A 37 11.54 10.06 -0.46
N LYS A 38 10.32 9.85 -0.97
CA LYS A 38 9.41 10.93 -1.37
C LYS A 38 8.61 11.56 -0.24
N MET A 39 8.61 10.93 0.93
CA MET A 39 7.87 11.38 2.10
C MET A 39 8.77 11.31 3.34
N GLY A 40 8.72 12.35 4.17
CA GLY A 40 9.43 12.39 5.44
C GLY A 40 8.79 11.47 6.48
N LEU A 41 9.61 10.97 7.41
CA LEU A 41 9.16 10.07 8.47
C LEU A 41 7.93 10.56 9.25
N PRO A 42 7.79 11.86 9.62
CA PRO A 42 6.59 12.34 10.30
C PRO A 42 5.31 12.10 9.49
N CYS A 43 5.35 12.35 8.19
CA CYS A 43 4.20 12.15 7.32
C CYS A 43 3.94 10.68 7.00
N VAL A 44 4.99 9.86 6.90
CA VAL A 44 4.84 8.40 6.83
C VAL A 44 4.06 7.88 8.04
N LEU A 45 4.45 8.30 9.25
CA LEU A 45 3.78 7.88 10.49
C LEU A 45 2.33 8.36 10.56
N GLU A 46 2.05 9.58 10.13
CA GLU A 46 0.70 10.14 10.11
C GLU A 46 -0.22 9.39 9.14
N VAL A 47 0.25 9.15 7.91
CA VAL A 47 -0.49 8.36 6.92
C VAL A 47 -0.73 6.94 7.42
N PHE A 48 0.30 6.31 8.00
CA PHE A 48 0.18 4.97 8.56
C PHE A 48 -0.85 4.96 9.70
N THR A 49 -0.78 5.93 10.61
CA THR A 49 -1.75 6.06 11.71
C THR A 49 -3.18 6.25 11.19
N SER A 50 -3.37 7.06 10.14
CA SER A 50 -4.68 7.22 9.49
C SER A 50 -5.23 5.90 8.93
N ILE A 51 -4.37 5.05 8.36
CA ILE A 51 -4.75 3.73 7.84
C ILE A 51 -5.20 2.79 8.97
N PHE A 52 -4.54 2.79 10.13
CA PHE A 52 -4.87 1.86 11.21
C PHE A 52 -5.94 2.35 12.16
N ASN A 53 -5.94 3.64 12.49
CA ASN A 53 -6.78 4.21 13.54
C ASN A 53 -7.92 5.08 13.02
N THR A 54 -8.07 5.21 11.69
CA THR A 54 -9.04 6.10 11.02
C THR A 54 -8.83 7.57 11.43
N GLY A 55 -8.25 8.37 10.52
CA GLY A 55 -7.97 9.77 10.79
C GLY A 55 -7.98 10.63 9.52
N SER A 56 -7.78 11.93 9.70
CA SER A 56 -7.45 12.84 8.61
C SER A 56 -5.94 13.01 8.49
N ILE A 57 -5.49 13.31 7.28
CA ILE A 57 -4.11 13.70 7.00
C ILE A 57 -4.06 15.22 7.05
N SER A 58 -3.05 15.76 7.69
CA SER A 58 -2.74 17.19 7.76
C SER A 58 -2.42 17.76 6.38
N ASN A 59 -2.68 19.05 6.17
CA ASN A 59 -2.31 19.74 4.93
C ASN A 59 -0.82 19.59 4.58
N LYS A 60 0.04 19.57 5.60
CA LYS A 60 1.48 19.36 5.42
C LYS A 60 1.74 17.98 4.81
N CYS A 61 1.19 16.92 5.39
CA CYS A 61 1.44 15.56 4.92
C CYS A 61 0.69 15.22 3.64
N CYS A 62 -0.41 15.92 3.34
CA CYS A 62 -1.03 15.89 2.02
C CYS A 62 -0.08 16.37 0.92
N SER A 63 0.69 17.43 1.14
CA SER A 63 1.65 17.92 0.13
C SER A 63 2.73 16.88 -0.20
N GLU A 64 3.23 16.15 0.81
CA GLU A 64 4.19 15.06 0.59
C GLU A 64 3.52 13.83 -0.03
N LEU A 65 2.25 13.56 0.30
CA LEU A 65 1.48 12.46 -0.29
C LEU A 65 1.18 12.68 -1.79
N VAL A 66 0.99 13.94 -2.21
CA VAL A 66 0.94 14.34 -3.63
C VAL A 66 2.24 13.95 -4.33
N VAL A 67 3.38 14.32 -3.74
CA VAL A 67 4.72 14.06 -4.30
C VAL A 67 5.01 12.55 -4.38
N LEU A 68 4.63 11.80 -3.34
CA LEU A 68 4.67 10.33 -3.35
C LEU A 68 3.87 9.79 -4.53
N GLY A 69 2.63 10.26 -4.68
CA GLY A 69 1.72 9.91 -5.75
C GLY A 69 1.04 8.55 -5.55
N LYS A 70 -0.10 8.37 -6.22
CA LYS A 70 -0.97 7.18 -6.06
C LYS A 70 -0.25 5.87 -6.39
N PHE A 71 0.67 5.92 -7.35
CA PHE A 71 1.40 4.75 -7.81
C PHE A 71 2.32 4.20 -6.72
N CYS A 72 3.18 5.04 -6.13
CA CYS A 72 4.04 4.67 -5.01
C CYS A 72 3.22 4.29 -3.77
N HIS A 73 2.19 5.07 -3.43
CA HIS A 73 1.29 4.75 -2.32
C HIS A 73 0.69 3.34 -2.45
N SER A 74 0.14 3.01 -3.62
CA SER A 74 -0.46 1.69 -3.88
C SER A 74 0.57 0.56 -3.80
N ALA A 75 1.79 0.76 -4.29
CA ALA A 75 2.85 -0.24 -4.24
C ALA A 75 3.30 -0.51 -2.79
N ILE A 76 3.51 0.56 -2.00
CA ILE A 76 3.88 0.45 -0.58
C ILE A 76 2.79 -0.28 0.21
N VAL A 77 1.52 0.07 -0.01
CA VAL A 77 0.38 -0.56 0.69
C VAL A 77 0.26 -2.03 0.34
N LYS A 78 0.46 -2.41 -0.93
CA LYS A 78 0.43 -3.81 -1.35
C LYS A 78 1.61 -4.63 -0.82
N ARG A 79 2.79 -4.02 -0.70
CA ARG A 79 3.97 -4.65 -0.06
C ARG A 79 3.80 -4.80 1.45
N THR A 80 3.04 -3.92 2.11
CA THR A 80 2.93 -3.88 3.58
C THR A 80 2.52 -5.22 4.20
N PRO A 81 1.45 -5.91 3.75
CA PRO A 81 1.06 -7.22 4.28
C PRO A 81 2.11 -8.33 4.14
N GLU A 82 3.10 -8.18 3.25
CA GLU A 82 4.17 -9.15 3.06
C GLU A 82 5.24 -9.06 4.14
N ASN A 83 5.31 -7.93 4.85
CA ASN A 83 6.23 -7.75 5.96
C ASN A 83 5.75 -8.57 7.17
N PRO A 84 6.59 -9.47 7.73
CA PRO A 84 6.23 -10.30 8.88
C PRO A 84 5.74 -9.52 10.11
N LEU A 85 6.10 -8.23 10.22
CA LEU A 85 5.60 -7.33 11.28
C LEU A 85 4.08 -7.14 11.24
N PHE A 86 3.44 -7.33 10.08
CA PHE A 86 1.99 -7.14 9.89
C PHE A 86 1.24 -8.45 9.63
N LYS A 87 1.86 -9.60 9.90
CA LYS A 87 1.30 -10.94 9.61
C LYS A 87 -0.05 -11.23 10.30
N ASP A 88 -0.29 -10.59 11.45
CA ASP A 88 -1.49 -10.80 12.26
C ASP A 88 -2.62 -9.83 11.87
N LEU A 89 -2.37 -8.92 10.93
CA LEU A 89 -3.33 -7.96 10.43
C LEU A 89 -4.00 -8.48 9.16
N ASN A 90 -5.29 -8.22 9.00
CA ASN A 90 -6.03 -8.59 7.80
C ASN A 90 -5.56 -7.73 6.60
N PRO A 91 -4.95 -8.31 5.54
CA PRO A 91 -4.48 -7.56 4.39
C PRO A 91 -5.60 -6.77 3.70
N ALA A 92 -6.81 -7.35 3.63
CA ALA A 92 -7.96 -6.68 3.02
C ALA A 92 -8.38 -5.43 3.78
N THR A 93 -8.30 -5.45 5.12
CA THR A 93 -8.59 -4.27 5.96
C THR A 93 -7.55 -3.18 5.74
N ILE A 94 -6.26 -3.52 5.70
CA ILE A 94 -5.19 -2.53 5.43
C ILE A 94 -5.42 -1.85 4.08
N ILE A 95 -5.71 -2.63 3.04
CA ILE A 95 -5.96 -2.11 1.70
C ILE A 95 -7.21 -1.21 1.69
N ALA A 96 -8.31 -1.63 2.30
CA ALA A 96 -9.54 -0.85 2.36
C ALA A 96 -9.35 0.49 3.08
N ASN A 97 -8.71 0.48 4.26
CA ASN A 97 -8.44 1.68 5.02
C ASN A 97 -7.47 2.63 4.30
N SER A 98 -6.52 2.07 3.54
CA SER A 98 -5.62 2.86 2.70
C SER A 98 -6.34 3.54 1.55
N ILE A 99 -7.30 2.86 0.90
CA ILE A 99 -8.15 3.46 -0.13
C ILE A 99 -8.97 4.61 0.47
N GLN A 100 -9.56 4.40 1.65
CA GLN A 100 -10.31 5.43 2.35
C GLN A 100 -9.43 6.65 2.70
N THR A 101 -8.24 6.40 3.24
CA THR A 101 -7.26 7.45 3.57
C THR A 101 -6.87 8.26 2.34
N TRP A 102 -6.63 7.59 1.19
CA TRP A 102 -6.37 8.26 -0.08
C TRP A 102 -7.55 9.10 -0.56
N ASN A 103 -8.77 8.59 -0.46
CA ASN A 103 -9.97 9.33 -0.88
C ASN A 103 -10.23 10.55 0.02
N ASN A 104 -9.99 10.44 1.33
CA ASN A 104 -10.08 11.58 2.25
C ASN A 104 -9.07 12.67 1.89
N PHE A 105 -7.86 12.28 1.49
CA PHE A 105 -6.86 13.20 0.93
C PHE A 105 -7.36 13.89 -0.35
N LEU A 106 -7.96 13.14 -1.28
CA LEU A 106 -8.53 13.72 -2.51
C LEU A 106 -9.63 14.75 -2.20
N ALA A 107 -10.51 14.44 -1.24
CA ALA A 107 -11.54 15.39 -0.81
C ALA A 107 -10.95 16.68 -0.21
N LEU A 108 -9.78 16.60 0.43
CA LEU A 108 -9.09 17.76 1.00
C LEU A 108 -8.50 18.68 -0.07
N ILE A 109 -7.90 18.11 -1.13
CA ILE A 109 -7.34 18.91 -2.23
C ILE A 109 -8.42 19.57 -3.10
N ASP A 110 -9.58 18.92 -3.22
CA ASP A 110 -10.72 19.43 -4.00
C ASP A 110 -11.57 20.43 -3.20
N SER A 111 -11.31 20.57 -1.89
CA SER A 111 -12.01 21.53 -1.04
C SER A 111 -11.57 22.94 -1.41
N PRO A 112 -12.51 23.88 -1.68
CA PRO A 112 -12.17 25.28 -1.85
C PRO A 112 -11.42 25.76 -0.62
N SER A 113 -10.23 26.36 -0.80
CA SER A 113 -9.57 27.03 0.31
C SER A 113 -10.56 27.98 0.98
N PRO A 114 -10.66 28.00 2.32
CA PRO A 114 -11.45 29.02 3.00
C PRO A 114 -10.94 30.37 2.52
N SER A 115 -11.79 31.13 1.84
CA SER A 115 -11.48 32.49 1.43
C SER A 115 -11.01 33.24 2.67
N ALA A 116 -9.77 33.74 2.64
CA ALA A 116 -9.19 34.58 3.69
C ALA A 116 -9.90 35.94 3.79
#